data_AF-A0A351HWF5-F1
#
_entry.id   AF-A0A351HWF5-F1
#
_cell.length_a   1.000
_cell.length_b   1.000
_cell.length_c   1.000
_cell.angle_alpha   90.00
_cell.angle_beta   90.00
_cell.angle_gamma   90.00
#
_symmetry.space_group_name_H-M   'P 1'
#
loop_
_entity.id
_entity.type
_entity.pdbx_description
1 polymer ?
#
loop_
_entity_poly.entity_id
_entity_poly.type
_entity_poly.pdbx_seq_one_letter_code
_entity_poly.pdbx_strand_id
1 'polypeptide(L)'
;MRRKNREVTKLTEIIEIINGCKVCRLAMVDNGQPYVVPLNFGYRQDDSVITIFLHCAREGRKTEILKQNNQVCIEMDQMKELISGEKGCDYSCYFESFIGTGQAVFLDDAA
;
A
#
# COMPACT_ATOMS: atom_id res chain seq x y z
N MET A 1 -3.84 2.07 -15.76
CA MET A 1 -2.90 3.21 -15.56
C MET A 1 -3.09 4.33 -16.58
N ARG A 2 -3.06 5.61 -16.15
CA ARG A 2 -3.13 6.78 -17.08
C ARG A 2 -1.85 6.92 -17.94
N ARG A 3 -0.68 6.64 -17.36
CA ARG A 3 0.63 6.68 -18.03
C ARG A 3 1.18 5.26 -18.18
N LYS A 4 0.78 4.54 -19.25
CA LYS A 4 1.17 3.14 -19.47
C LYS A 4 2.68 2.92 -19.56
N ASN A 5 3.42 3.91 -20.05
CA ASN A 5 4.88 3.86 -20.13
C ASN A 5 5.59 3.94 -18.76
N ARG A 6 4.85 4.16 -17.67
CA ARG A 6 5.38 4.15 -16.29
C ARG A 6 4.85 2.98 -15.47
N GLU A 7 4.10 2.08 -16.10
CA GLU A 7 3.55 0.91 -15.43
C GLU A 7 4.64 -0.17 -15.34
N VAL A 8 4.97 -0.55 -14.11
CA VAL A 8 5.90 -1.65 -13.84
C VAL A 8 5.10 -2.94 -13.80
N THR A 9 5.45 -3.88 -14.67
CA THR A 9 4.72 -5.15 -14.84
C THR A 9 5.54 -6.37 -14.46
N LYS A 10 6.88 -6.23 -14.41
CA LYS A 10 7.75 -7.34 -14.00
C LYS A 10 7.69 -7.48 -12.49
N LEU A 11 7.38 -8.69 -12.04
CA LEU A 11 7.26 -9.00 -10.61
C LEU A 11 8.53 -8.65 -9.83
N THR A 12 9.71 -8.91 -10.39
CA THR A 12 11.00 -8.58 -9.76
C THR A 12 11.14 -7.08 -9.47
N GLU A 13 10.74 -6.24 -10.42
CA GLU A 13 10.78 -4.77 -10.27
C GLU A 13 9.71 -4.30 -9.26
N ILE A 14 8.54 -4.93 -9.23
CA ILE A 14 7.50 -4.65 -8.22
C ILE A 14 8.02 -4.96 -6.81
N ILE A 15 8.71 -6.09 -6.64
CA ILE A 15 9.29 -6.51 -5.37
C ILE A 15 10.39 -5.54 -4.93
N GLU A 16 11.21 -5.03 -5.85
CA GLU A 16 12.19 -3.97 -5.57
C GLU A 16 11.53 -2.69 -5.04
N ILE A 17 10.41 -2.26 -5.63
CA ILE A 17 9.62 -1.12 -5.16
C ILE A 17 9.13 -1.36 -3.73
N ILE A 18 8.53 -2.53 -3.47
CA ILE A 18 8.03 -2.89 -2.13
C ILE A 18 9.18 -2.88 -1.10
N ASN A 19 10.35 -3.42 -1.45
CA ASN A 19 11.53 -3.43 -0.57
C ASN A 19 12.07 -2.02 -0.27
N GLY A 20 11.91 -1.07 -1.19
CA GLY A 20 12.27 0.34 -0.99
C GLY A 20 11.34 1.08 -0.01
N CYS A 21 10.11 0.61 0.13
CA CYS A 21 9.09 1.26 0.94
C CYS A 21 9.26 0.97 2.44
N LYS A 22 8.86 1.94 3.28
CA LYS A 22 8.94 1.83 4.76
C LYS A 22 7.59 1.83 5.45
N VAL A 23 6.55 2.28 4.75
CA VAL A 23 5.20 2.43 5.28
C VAL A 23 4.22 1.83 4.28
N CYS A 24 3.27 1.05 4.77
CA CYS A 24 2.11 0.63 4.02
C CYS A 24 0.90 1.42 4.51
N ARG A 25 0.27 2.20 3.64
CA ARG A 25 -0.99 2.88 3.94
C ARG A 25 -2.14 1.94 3.65
N LEU A 26 -2.85 1.54 4.69
CA LEU A 26 -4.05 0.73 4.58
C LEU A 26 -5.26 1.66 4.47
N ALA A 27 -5.94 1.63 3.32
CA ALA A 27 -7.19 2.32 3.07
C ALA A 27 -8.38 1.36 3.24
N MET A 28 -9.38 1.82 3.98
CA MET A 28 -10.62 1.13 4.31
C MET A 28 -11.80 2.09 4.09
N VAL A 29 -13.03 1.56 4.15
CA VAL A 29 -14.26 2.35 4.10
C VAL A 29 -15.06 2.12 5.37
N ASP A 30 -15.25 3.19 6.14
CA ASP A 30 -16.01 3.23 7.38
C ASP A 30 -17.33 3.95 7.13
N ASN A 31 -18.44 3.21 7.00
CA ASN A 31 -19.78 3.78 6.76
C ASN A 31 -19.82 4.75 5.56
N GLY A 32 -19.14 4.40 4.46
CA GLY A 32 -19.05 5.22 3.25
C GLY A 32 -17.96 6.30 3.29
N GLN A 33 -17.31 6.52 4.44
CA GLN A 33 -16.19 7.46 4.59
C GLN A 33 -14.85 6.74 4.38
N PRO A 34 -13.99 7.20 3.47
CA PRO A 34 -12.62 6.69 3.37
C PRO A 34 -11.83 6.92 4.65
N TYR A 35 -11.11 5.90 5.09
CA TYR A 35 -10.22 5.94 6.25
C TYR A 35 -8.87 5.31 5.90
N VAL A 36 -7.77 6.02 6.17
CA VAL A 36 -6.41 5.58 5.82
C VAL A 36 -5.51 5.64 7.05
N VAL A 37 -4.76 4.57 7.29
CA VAL A 37 -3.77 4.50 8.38
C VAL A 37 -2.42 3.99 7.88
N PRO A 38 -1.29 4.63 8.27
CA PRO A 38 0.04 4.10 8.00
C PRO A 38 0.38 2.96 8.97
N LEU A 39 0.92 1.87 8.44
CA LEU A 39 1.32 0.69 9.20
C LEU A 39 2.70 0.20 8.76
N ASN A 40 3.43 -0.39 9.70
CA ASN A 40 4.58 -1.22 9.37
C ASN A 40 4.08 -2.50 8.70
N PHE A 41 4.85 -2.99 7.73
CA PHE A 41 4.49 -4.17 6.98
C PHE A 41 5.68 -5.13 6.83
N GLY A 42 5.35 -6.40 6.62
CA GLY A 42 6.19 -7.38 5.97
C GLY A 42 5.42 -7.97 4.79
N TYR A 43 6.08 -8.80 3.98
CA TYR A 43 5.38 -9.52 2.92
C TYR A 43 6.00 -10.90 2.69
N ARG A 44 5.21 -11.79 2.08
CA ARG A 44 5.69 -13.03 1.50
C ARG A 44 5.29 -13.05 0.02
N GLN A 45 6.20 -13.53 -0.81
CA GLN A 45 5.95 -13.77 -2.22
C GLN A 45 5.92 -15.29 -2.45
N ASP A 46 4.79 -15.78 -2.93
CA ASP A 46 4.58 -17.16 -3.36
C ASP A 46 4.22 -17.14 -4.86
N ASP A 47 5.13 -17.58 -5.73
CA ASP A 47 5.02 -17.43 -7.19
C ASP A 47 4.71 -15.98 -7.62
N SER A 48 3.53 -15.73 -8.18
CA SER A 48 3.03 -14.42 -8.60
C SER A 48 2.13 -13.74 -7.57
N VAL A 49 1.95 -14.34 -6.39
CA VAL A 49 1.08 -13.84 -5.33
C VAL A 49 1.93 -13.15 -4.27
N ILE A 50 1.58 -11.90 -3.96
CA ILE A 50 2.20 -11.12 -2.89
C ILE A 50 1.20 -11.03 -1.73
N THR A 51 1.57 -11.60 -0.59
CA THR A 51 0.80 -11.49 0.66
C THR A 51 1.43 -10.44 1.55
N ILE A 52 0.69 -9.39 1.90
CA ILE A 52 1.14 -8.33 2.81
C ILE A 52 0.70 -8.62 4.24
N PHE A 53 1.65 -8.58 5.16
CA PHE A 53 1.42 -8.72 6.60
C PHE A 53 1.49 -7.35 7.25
N LEU A 54 0.48 -6.99 8.02
CA LEU A 54 0.40 -5.71 8.71
C LEU A 54 0.37 -5.96 10.22
N HIS A 55 1.32 -5.36 10.94
CA HIS A 55 1.33 -5.44 12.40
C HIS A 55 0.51 -4.29 12.99
N CYS A 56 -0.43 -4.62 13.87
CA CYS A 56 -1.30 -3.62 14.47
C CYS A 56 -1.94 -4.11 15.79
N ALA A 57 -2.47 -3.19 16.60
CA ALA A 57 -3.21 -3.53 17.81
C ALA A 57 -4.46 -4.37 17.49
N ARG A 58 -4.89 -5.24 18.41
CA ARG A 58 -6.09 -6.08 18.22
C ARG A 58 -7.42 -5.35 18.33
N GLU A 59 -7.39 -4.10 18.74
CA GLU A 59 -8.58 -3.26 18.95
C GLU A 59 -8.45 -1.90 18.27
N GLY A 60 -9.54 -1.13 18.35
CA GLY A 60 -9.65 0.21 17.80
C GLY A 60 -10.34 0.26 16.44
N ARG A 61 -10.54 1.49 15.94
CA ARG A 61 -11.38 1.82 14.78
C ARG A 61 -11.12 0.95 13.55
N LYS A 62 -9.85 0.77 13.15
CA LYS A 62 -9.48 -0.07 12.00
C LYS A 62 -9.97 -1.52 12.15
N THR A 63 -9.88 -2.10 13.35
CA THR A 63 -10.23 -3.50 13.59
C THR A 63 -11.73 -3.66 13.46
N GLU A 64 -12.50 -2.73 14.01
CA GLU A 64 -13.96 -2.72 13.88
C GLU A 64 -14.40 -2.53 12.42
N ILE A 65 -13.71 -1.67 11.66
CA ILE A 65 -13.97 -1.54 10.22
C ILE A 65 -13.68 -2.86 9.50
N LEU A 66 -12.51 -3.48 9.73
CA LEU A 66 -12.11 -4.71 9.04
C LEU A 66 -13.00 -5.91 9.40
N LYS A 67 -13.61 -5.94 10.59
CA LYS A 67 -14.62 -6.95 10.97
C LYS A 67 -15.92 -6.80 10.17
N GLN A 68 -16.28 -5.58 9.80
CA GLN A 68 -17.52 -5.27 9.07
C GLN A 68 -17.32 -5.30 7.55
N ASN A 69 -16.19 -4.79 7.08
CA ASN A 69 -15.80 -4.73 5.67
C ASN A 69 -14.28 -4.88 5.57
N ASN A 70 -13.86 -6.07 5.14
CA ASN A 70 -12.44 -6.41 4.99
C ASN A 70 -11.88 -6.06 3.60
N GLN A 71 -12.66 -5.44 2.71
CA GLN A 71 -12.15 -4.97 1.42
C GLN A 71 -11.27 -3.75 1.64
N VAL A 72 -10.03 -3.87 1.20
CA VAL A 72 -8.99 -2.87 1.45
C VAL A 72 -8.24 -2.51 0.19
N CYS A 73 -7.71 -1.29 0.19
CA CYS A 73 -6.66 -0.87 -0.72
C CYS A 73 -5.40 -0.62 0.11
N ILE A 74 -4.25 -0.97 -0.43
CA ILE A 74 -2.95 -0.65 0.14
C ILE A 74 -2.18 0.22 -0.83
N GLU A 75 -1.40 1.12 -0.27
CA GLU A 75 -0.52 2.01 -1.01
C GLU A 75 0.83 2.06 -0.30
N MET A 76 1.89 1.97 -1.10
CA MET A 76 3.28 2.11 -0.66
C MET A 76 3.98 2.97 -1.70
N ASP A 77 4.74 3.97 -1.25
CA ASP A 77 5.54 4.80 -2.14
C ASP A 77 6.90 5.13 -1.54
N GLN A 78 7.81 5.47 -2.45
CA GLN A 78 9.06 6.10 -2.13
C GLN A 78 9.29 7.29 -3.06
N MET A 79 9.29 8.50 -2.48
CA MET A 79 9.82 9.68 -3.17
C MET A 79 11.34 9.54 -3.32
N LYS A 80 11.84 9.76 -4.54
CA LYS A 80 13.27 9.69 -4.86
C LYS A 80 13.87 11.09 -4.96
N GLU A 81 13.38 11.88 -5.92
CA GLU A 81 13.96 13.19 -6.24
C GLU A 81 12.86 14.18 -6.60
N LEU A 82 12.92 15.37 -6.02
CA LEU A 82 12.05 16.50 -6.36
C LEU A 82 12.58 17.16 -7.63
N ILE A 83 11.72 17.28 -8.63
CA ILE A 83 12.00 18.04 -9.85
C ILE A 83 11.43 19.45 -9.63
N SER A 84 12.31 20.43 -9.52
CA SER A 84 11.94 21.84 -9.41
C SER A 84 11.56 22.42 -10.77
N GLY A 85 10.65 23.39 -10.77
CA GLY A 85 10.28 24.13 -11.97
C GLY A 85 10.03 25.60 -11.68
N GLU A 86 9.94 26.41 -12.74
CA GLU A 86 9.76 27.87 -12.61
C GLU A 86 8.33 28.23 -12.18
N LYS A 87 7.33 27.41 -12.54
CA LYS A 87 5.92 27.58 -12.16
C LYS A 87 5.46 26.40 -11.30
N GLY A 88 4.39 26.59 -10.53
CA GLY A 88 3.86 25.55 -9.64
C GLY A 88 3.49 24.23 -10.35
N CYS A 89 3.04 24.28 -11.61
CA CYS A 89 2.71 23.08 -12.40
C CYS A 89 3.94 22.34 -12.96
N ASP A 90 5.11 22.96 -12.92
CA ASP A 90 6.36 22.39 -13.43
C ASP A 90 7.07 21.55 -12.36
N TYR A 91 6.65 21.67 -11.09
CA TYR A 91 7.13 20.80 -10.02
C TYR A 91 6.65 19.37 -10.22
N SER A 92 7.57 18.43 -10.07
CA SER A 92 7.26 17.01 -10.11
C SER A 92 8.15 16.24 -9.13
N CYS A 93 7.97 14.93 -9.07
CA CYS A 93 8.84 14.08 -8.28
C CYS A 93 9.04 12.76 -9.03
N TYR A 94 10.28 12.29 -9.06
CA TYR A 94 10.54 10.88 -9.32
C TYR A 94 10.11 10.11 -8.09
N PHE A 95 9.13 9.24 -8.25
CA PHE A 95 8.66 8.34 -7.21
C PHE A 95 8.35 6.99 -7.82
N GLU A 96 8.43 5.98 -6.98
CA GLU A 96 7.95 4.64 -7.26
C GLU A 96 6.80 4.37 -6.31
N SER A 97 5.78 3.66 -6.77
CA SER A 97 4.69 3.24 -5.89
C SER A 97 4.12 1.89 -6.28
N PHE A 98 3.56 1.24 -5.26
CA PHE A 98 2.79 0.02 -5.37
C PHE A 98 1.39 0.28 -4.81
N ILE A 99 0.37 -0.04 -5.58
CA ILE A 99 -1.03 0.04 -5.16
C ILE A 99 -1.66 -1.32 -5.41
N GLY A 100 -2.27 -1.88 -4.37
CA GLY A 100 -2.96 -3.17 -4.44
C GLY A 100 -4.32 -3.10 -3.77
N THR A 101 -5.25 -3.93 -4.22
CA THR A 101 -6.55 -4.12 -3.57
C THR A 101 -6.71 -5.58 -3.18
N GLY A 102 -7.35 -5.85 -2.05
CA GLY A 102 -7.53 -7.21 -1.58
C GLY A 102 -8.49 -7.30 -0.40
N GLN A 103 -8.47 -8.45 0.26
CA GLN A 103 -9.23 -8.70 1.47
C GLN A 103 -8.26 -8.90 2.64
N ALA A 104 -8.50 -8.17 3.73
CA ALA A 104 -7.77 -8.37 4.97
C ALA A 104 -8.28 -9.62 5.71
N VAL A 105 -7.36 -10.39 6.27
CA VAL A 105 -7.66 -11.57 7.08
C VAL A 105 -6.91 -11.42 8.40
N PHE A 106 -7.64 -11.58 9.51
CA PHE A 106 -7.02 -11.63 10.83
C PHE A 106 -6.30 -12.97 10.98
N LEU A 107 -5.04 -12.93 11.42
CA LEU A 107 -4.27 -14.11 11.75
C LEU A 107 -4.44 -14.38 13.25
N ASP A 108 -4.88 -15.60 13.60
CA ASP A 108 -4.91 -16.06 14.97
C ASP A 108 -3.49 -16.46 15.43
N ASP A 109 -3.19 -16.34 16.73
CA ASP A 109 -1.88 -16.71 17.33
C ASP A 109 -1.55 -18.21 17.26
N ALA A 110 -2.37 -19.03 16.59
CA ALA A 110 -2.21 -20.47 16.52
C ALA A 110 -1.49 -20.87 15.22
N ALA A 111 -0.16 -20.84 15.27
CA ALA A 111 0.73 -21.77 14.56
C ALA A 111 1.94 -22.09 15.44
#